data_AF-A0A7J6VZI6-F1
#
_entry.id   AF-A0A7J6VZI6-F1
#
_cell.length_a   1.000
_cell.length_b   1.000
_cell.length_c   1.000
_cell.angle_alpha   90.00
_cell.angle_beta   90.00
_cell.angle_gamma   90.00
#
_symmetry.space_group_name_H-M   'P 1'
#
loop_
_entity.id
_entity.type
_entity.pdbx_description
1 polymer ?
#
loop_
_entity_poly.entity_id
_entity_poly.type
_entity_poly.pdbx_seq_one_letter_code
_entity_poly.pdbx_strand_id
1 'polypeptide(L)' 'MGFFAQDEDKLCKIFVSDHLTPDNMEFQCGDVPYCLSSGGSVKIQEDTMVRVKIVEAKVDATEIFCIGEG' A
#
# COMPACT_ATOMS: atom_id res chain seq x y z
N MET A 1 7.47 7.71 0.55
CA MET A 1 6.85 7.11 -0.65
C MET A 1 5.87 6.03 -0.16
N GLY A 2 5.22 5.28 -1.04
CA GLY A 2 4.22 4.28 -0.63
C GLY A 2 3.51 3.64 -1.81
N PHE A 3 2.55 2.76 -1.51
CA PHE A 3 1.66 2.15 -2.50
C PHE A 3 0.20 2.30 -2.08
N PHE A 4 -0.70 2.13 -3.05
CA PHE A 4 -2.14 2.11 -2.78
C PHE A 4 -2.63 0.67 -2.74
N ALA A 5 -3.42 0.36 -1.72
CA ALA A 5 -4.26 -0.81 -1.67
C ALA A 5 -5.73 -0.37 -1.83
N GLN A 6 -6.53 -1.20 -2.48
CA GLN A 6 -7.94 -0.94 -2.70
C GLN A 6 -8.72 -2.24 -2.51
N ASP A 7 -9.92 -2.14 -1.97
CA ASP A 7 -10.85 -3.26 -1.87
C ASP A 7 -11.47 -3.59 -3.23
N GLU A 8 -12.03 -4.80 -3.36
CA GLU A 8 -12.64 -5.27 -4.62
C GLU A 8 -13.80 -4.35 -5.09
N ASP A 9 -14.56 -3.78 -4.16
CA ASP A 9 -15.68 -2.88 -4.45
C ASP A 9 -15.26 -1.42 -4.66
N LYS A 10 -13.96 -1.11 -4.54
CA LYS A 10 -13.37 0.22 -4.73
C LYS A 10 -13.94 1.32 -3.84
N LEU A 11 -14.55 0.95 -2.72
CA LEU A 11 -15.16 1.87 -1.77
C LEU A 11 -14.14 2.52 -0.83
N CYS A 12 -12.99 1.89 -0.67
CA CYS A 12 -11.95 2.32 0.25
C CYS A 12 -10.59 2.32 -0.45
N LYS A 13 -9.95 3.50 -0.49
CA LYS A 13 -8.59 3.63 -0.98
C LYS A 13 -7.64 3.82 0.20
N ILE A 14 -6.70 2.90 0.34
CA ILE A 14 -5.76 2.86 1.45
C ILE A 14 -4.38 3.25 0.91
N PHE A 15 -3.79 4.31 1.44
CA PHE A 15 -2.39 4.64 1.21
C PHE A 15 -1.53 4.00 2.29
N VAL A 16 -0.62 3.12 1.89
CA VAL A 16 0.37 2.50 2.77
C VAL A 16 1.68 3.25 2.57
N SER A 17 2.13 3.92 3.64
CA SER A 17 3.38 4.68 3.58
C SER A 17 4.57 3.77 3.87
N ASP A 18 5.65 3.93 3.09
CA ASP A 18 6.91 3.21 3.34
C ASP A 18 7.51 3.50 4.73
N HIS A 19 7.18 4.65 5.33
CA HIS A 19 7.63 5.00 6.68
C HIS A 19 6.91 4.19 7.78
N LEU A 20 5.79 3.55 7.43
CA LEU A 20 4.98 2.71 8.29
C LEU A 20 5.10 1.23 7.91
N THR A 21 6.10 0.84 7.12
CA THR A 21 6.39 -0.57 6.80
C THR A 21 7.66 -0.98 7.54
N PRO A 22 7.68 -2.11 8.26
CA PRO A 22 8.80 -2.52 9.11
C PRO A 22 10.03 -2.96 8.31
N ASP A 23 9.81 -3.48 7.10
CA ASP A 23 10.85 -3.75 6.14
C ASP A 23 11.04 -2.51 5.28
N ASN A 24 12.25 -1.95 5.24
CA ASN A 24 12.63 -0.89 4.30
C ASN A 24 12.31 -1.37 2.87
N MET A 25 11.14 -1.03 2.35
CA MET A 25 10.71 -1.35 1.00
C MET A 25 11.24 -0.30 0.04
N GLU A 26 11.79 -0.75 -1.08
CA GLU A 26 12.29 0.11 -2.14
C GLU A 26 11.40 0.01 -3.38
N PHE A 27 11.01 1.17 -3.91
CA PHE A 27 10.27 1.25 -5.15
C PHE A 27 11.20 1.03 -6.36
N GLN A 28 10.81 0.12 -7.25
CA GLN A 28 11.52 -0.20 -8.48
C GLN A 28 10.71 0.25 -9.70
N CYS A 29 11.27 1.18 -10.47
CA CYS A 29 10.68 1.70 -11.69
C CYS A 29 11.13 0.85 -12.90
N GLY A 30 10.42 -0.25 -13.17
CA GLY A 30 10.57 -1.08 -14.37
C GLY A 30 9.34 -1.02 -15.29
N ASP A 31 9.24 -1.92 -16.27
CA ASP A 31 8.07 -2.03 -17.15
C ASP A 31 6.77 -2.25 -16.38
N VAL A 32 6.84 -3.08 -15.32
CA VAL A 32 5.80 -3.21 -14.30
C VAL A 32 6.40 -2.69 -13.00
N PRO A 33 5.92 -1.57 -12.44
CA PRO A 33 6.43 -1.03 -11.19
C PRO A 33 6.09 -1.93 -10.01
N TYR A 34 7.01 -2.05 -9.04
CA TYR A 34 6.81 -2.85 -7.84
C TYR A 34 7.61 -2.31 -6.65
N CYS A 35 7.17 -2.65 -5.44
CA CYS A 35 7.93 -2.45 -4.21
C CYS A 35 8.62 -3.77 -3.82
N LEU A 36 9.88 -3.69 -3.41
CA LEU A 36 10.67 -4.85 -2.98
C LEU A 36 11.18 -4.62 -1.56
N SER A 37 11.01 -5.59 -0.68
CA SER A 37 11.68 -5.57 0.63
C SER A 37 13.20 -5.52 0.45
N SER A 38 13.93 -4.86 1.35
CA SER A 38 15.41 -4.81 1.33
C SER A 38 16.10 -6.19 1.23
N GLY A 39 15.47 -7.28 1.68
CA GLY A 39 15.98 -8.65 1.56
C GLY A 39 15.62 -9.37 0.25
N GLY A 40 14.86 -8.73 -0.64
CA GLY A 40 14.38 -9.33 -1.89
C GLY A 40 13.34 -10.45 -1.74
N SER A 41 12.89 -10.74 -0.52
CA SER A 41 11.99 -11.85 -0.20
C SER A 41 10.52 -11.52 -0.49
N VAL A 42 10.12 -10.26 -0.36
CA VAL A 42 8.74 -9.79 -0.57
C VAL A 42 8.71 -8.81 -1.72
N LYS A 43 7.84 -9.08 -2.70
CA LYS A 43 7.56 -8.22 -3.84
C LYS A 43 6.07 -7.88 -3.87
N ILE A 44 5.74 -6.60 -3.93
CA ILE A 44 4.37 -6.10 -4.05
C ILE A 44 4.23 -5.38 -5.39
N GLN A 45 3.27 -5.80 -6.20
CA GLN A 45 2.93 -5.21 -7.49
C GLN A 45 1.41 -5.13 -7.65
N GLU A 46 0.93 -4.63 -8.80
CA GLU A 46 -0.49 -4.68 -9.14
C GLU A 46 -1.08 -6.10 -8.94
N ASP A 47 -2.33 -6.15 -8.46
CA ASP A 47 -3.06 -7.38 -8.09
C ASP A 47 -2.45 -8.23 -6.96
N THR A 48 -1.45 -7.72 -6.22
CA THR A 48 -0.93 -8.41 -5.03
C THR A 48 -1.87 -8.20 -3.85
N MET A 49 -2.39 -9.28 -3.27
CA MET A 49 -3.14 -9.22 -2.02
C MET A 49 -2.21 -8.89 -0.85
N VAL A 50 -2.53 -7.83 -0.12
CA VAL A 50 -1.80 -7.38 1.06
C VAL A 50 -2.70 -7.38 2.28
N ARG A 51 -2.12 -7.61 3.46
CA ARG A 51 -2.79 -7.36 4.73
C ARG A 51 -2.28 -6.02 5.25
N VAL A 52 -3.21 -5.09 5.49
CA VAL A 52 -2.89 -3.76 6.01
C VAL A 52 -3.61 -3.55 7.34
N LYS A 53 -2.97 -2.81 8.24
CA LYS A 53 -3.59 -2.29 9.45
C LYS A 53 -3.92 -0.83 9.21
N ILE A 54 -5.20 -0.47 9.26
CA ILE A 54 -5.64 0.92 9.14
C ILE A 54 -5.23 1.67 10.42
N VAL A 55 -4.43 2.72 10.27
CA VAL A 55 -3.97 3.57 11.39
C VAL A 55 -4.76 4.88 11.48
N GLU A 56 -5.20 5.40 10.34
CA GLU A 56 -6.01 6.62 10.27
C GLU A 56 -7.04 6.47 9.15
N ALA A 57 -8.24 7.02 9.36
CA ALA A 57 -9.28 7.08 8.36
C ALA A 57 -9.82 8.51 8.27
N LYS A 58 -9.80 9.07 7.06
CA LYS A 58 -10.45 10.32 6.70
C LYS A 58 -11.68 9.99 5.85
N VAL A 59 -12.84 10.40 6.35
CA VAL A 59 -14.13 10.20 5.67
C VAL A 59 -14.55 11.52 5.03
N ASP A 60 -14.84 11.50 3.74
CA ASP A 60 -15.50 12.58 3.01
C ASP A 60 -16.91 12.13 2.59
N ALA A 61 -17.71 13.04 2.05
CA ALA A 61 -19.08 12.79 1.61
C ALA A 61 -19.19 11.71 0.51
N THR A 62 -18.11 11.45 -0.22
CA THR A 62 -18.09 10.56 -1.39
C THR A 62 -17.15 9.37 -1.28
N GLU A 63 -16.18 9.42 -0.37
CA GLU A 63 -15.11 8.42 -0.31
C GLU A 63 -14.45 8.32 1.07
N ILE A 64 -13.90 7.15 1.36
CA ILE A 64 -13.11 6.88 2.56
C ILE A 64 -11.65 6.72 2.14
N PHE A 65 -10.79 7.56 2.70
CA PHE A 65 -9.35 7.44 2.57
C PHE A 65 -8.75 6.92 3.86
N CYS A 66 -7.94 5.89 3.77
CA CYS A 66 -7.25 5.33 4.92
C CYS A 66 -5.73 5.48 4.75
N ILE A 67 -5.05 5.69 5.86
CA ILE A 67 -3.60 5.52 5.96
C ILE A 67 -3.37 4.19 6.66
N GLY A 68 -2.50 3.36 6.09
CA GLY A 68 -2.19 2.03 6.59
C GLY A 68 -0.71 1.83 6.95
N GLU A 69 -0.48 0.92 7.89
CA GLU A 69 0.79 0.25 8.19
C GLU A 69 0.72 -1.17 7.61
N GLY A 70 1.82 -1.63 6.99
CA GLY A 70 1.91 -2.90 6.25
C GLY A 70 2.97 -3.82 6.81
#